data_AF-A0A229H7L4-F1
#
_entry.id   AF-A0A229H7L4-F1
#
_cell.length_a   1.000
_cell.length_b   1.000
_cell.length_c   1.000
_cell.angle_alpha   90.00
_cell.angle_beta   90.00
_cell.angle_gamma   90.00
#
_symmetry.space_group_name_H-M   'P 1'
#
loop_
_entity.id
_entity.type
_entity.pdbx_description
1 polymer ?
#
loop_
_entity_poly.entity_id
_entity_poly.type
_entity_poly.pdbx_seq_one_letter_code
_entity_poly.pdbx_strand_id
1 'polypeptide(L)'
;MALRTRREPDSATAHEETPGVRTRRRAKRGIRGKGLRGKGGVKRTGLRRFFTWRRLLAYFIALCALLVGAFALLYYLIDIPKANALAKAEANVYKYSDGTVLARTGDINRESVPLSRVPKAVQHAFVAAENKTFYDDPGIDPVGVVRGLVNTVTGKGTQGGSTITQQYVKNYYLSQEQTVTRKVKELIISLKVDQRNSKDDILAGYLNTSYFGRVAYGVQAAARAYYDKDVEKLTVAEGAYLAALVQAPSQYDWAVATPTAQRLVTRRWNYVLDNMVDMGWLDAGERQALRFPVPVAPQPAQGLGGQAGYLVDAARNELIAAGVSDQELAAGGWTITLNIDPDKQRALERAMKPALRDADTQGAAASVDPGSGRVLALYSGRDYTKHYLSNATRADYQVGPVFLPLVTATALENKQGRKGGRTEVKDIAVALGLPPDTTGLTDPTTVTLGLAGASPLRMAGVYATIDSHGKRVTPTVVKSARRGDETAGPPGAVGDQAVTRATADFLTAGLVKNDEGPRAARSLARPAAGISGTSDDKKASWYVGYTPDLVTTVAFFGEGAKSRKQIRLKDTGTEVPEKVWSTYTREALRGTPASGFDLEEAFPAVAEPGPVFRR
;
A
#
# COMPACT_ATOMS: atom_id res chain seq x y z
N MET A 1 -52.29 -29.09 -28.57
CA MET A 1 -52.58 -28.19 -27.44
C MET A 1 -51.51 -27.09 -27.45
N ALA A 2 -51.49 -26.04 -28.29
CA ALA A 2 -52.49 -25.17 -28.92
C ALA A 2 -53.32 -24.37 -27.90
N LEU A 3 -53.48 -23.03 -27.93
CA LEU A 3 -53.09 -21.94 -28.85
C LEU A 3 -53.55 -20.59 -28.20
N ARG A 4 -52.89 -19.46 -28.55
CA ARG A 4 -53.45 -18.08 -28.78
C ARG A 4 -54.04 -17.28 -27.58
N THR A 5 -54.09 -15.94 -27.52
CA THR A 5 -53.94 -14.81 -28.48
C THR A 5 -53.80 -13.45 -27.75
N ARG A 6 -53.26 -12.45 -28.45
CA ARG A 6 -53.30 -10.96 -28.27
C ARG A 6 -54.67 -10.35 -27.85
N ARG A 7 -54.66 -9.16 -27.18
CA ARG A 7 -55.00 -7.81 -27.73
C ARG A 7 -55.22 -6.71 -26.65
N GLU A 8 -54.76 -5.49 -26.98
CA GLU A 8 -55.22 -4.12 -26.60
C GLU A 8 -56.54 -3.74 -27.35
N PRO A 9 -57.16 -2.51 -27.33
CA PRO A 9 -57.09 -1.30 -26.45
C PRO A 9 -58.51 -0.62 -26.22
N ASP A 10 -58.52 0.70 -25.87
CA ASP A 10 -59.57 1.76 -26.08
C ASP A 10 -60.78 1.86 -25.10
N SER A 11 -61.42 3.01 -24.77
CA SER A 11 -61.32 4.44 -25.15
C SER A 11 -62.21 5.37 -24.28
N ALA A 12 -61.86 6.68 -24.28
CA ALA A 12 -62.64 7.94 -24.20
C ALA A 12 -64.07 8.04 -23.64
N THR A 13 -64.36 9.17 -22.96
CA THR A 13 -65.30 10.22 -23.45
C THR A 13 -65.25 11.50 -22.59
N ALA A 14 -65.46 12.62 -23.26
CA ALA A 14 -65.40 14.00 -22.79
C ALA A 14 -66.74 14.51 -22.22
N HIS A 15 -66.74 15.65 -21.51
CA HIS A 15 -67.71 16.73 -21.72
C HIS A 15 -67.23 18.05 -21.09
N GLU A 16 -67.64 19.12 -21.77
CA GLU A 16 -67.27 20.53 -21.75
C GLU A 16 -68.18 21.32 -20.78
N GLU A 17 -67.71 22.45 -20.23
CA GLU A 17 -68.39 23.76 -20.27
C GLU A 17 -67.83 24.78 -19.25
N THR A 18 -67.53 25.97 -19.76
CA THR A 18 -67.46 27.28 -19.07
C THR A 18 -68.71 28.07 -19.50
N PRO A 19 -69.29 29.02 -18.71
CA PRO A 19 -68.74 30.40 -18.66
C PRO A 19 -69.13 31.26 -17.44
N GLY A 20 -68.64 32.51 -17.36
CA GLY A 20 -69.40 33.59 -16.70
C GLY A 20 -68.62 34.67 -15.94
N VAL A 21 -68.48 35.84 -16.57
CA VAL A 21 -67.86 37.08 -16.07
C VAL A 21 -68.94 38.09 -15.62
N ARG A 22 -68.73 38.87 -14.54
CA ARG A 22 -68.83 40.38 -14.43
C ARG A 22 -69.20 40.96 -13.04
N THR A 23 -68.30 41.83 -12.53
CA THR A 23 -68.47 43.20 -11.96
C THR A 23 -69.63 43.58 -11.01
N ARG A 24 -69.35 44.28 -9.88
CA ARG A 24 -69.30 45.77 -9.67
C ARG A 24 -69.68 46.22 -8.22
N ARG A 25 -68.88 47.17 -7.69
CA ARG A 25 -69.23 48.40 -6.90
C ARG A 25 -69.66 48.39 -5.39
N ARG A 26 -68.87 49.16 -4.62
CA ARG A 26 -69.18 50.29 -3.68
C ARG A 26 -69.96 50.07 -2.34
N ALA A 27 -69.20 50.18 -1.24
CA ALA A 27 -69.27 51.14 -0.10
C ALA A 27 -70.62 51.56 0.54
N LYS A 28 -70.74 51.51 1.90
CA LYS A 28 -70.40 52.59 2.89
C LYS A 28 -71.00 52.34 4.31
N ARG A 29 -70.40 53.02 5.32
CA ARG A 29 -70.86 53.36 6.70
C ARG A 29 -70.76 52.23 7.76
N GLY A 30 -70.13 52.33 8.93
CA GLY A 30 -69.51 53.44 9.69
C GLY A 30 -70.18 53.60 11.05
N ILE A 31 -69.44 53.53 12.17
CA ILE A 31 -69.68 54.23 13.46
C ILE A 31 -68.40 54.18 14.34
N ARG A 32 -68.08 55.33 14.95
CA ARG A 32 -66.98 55.64 15.86
C ARG A 32 -67.30 55.26 17.31
N GLY A 33 -66.28 55.00 18.12
CA GLY A 33 -66.34 55.08 19.59
C GLY A 33 -64.94 55.11 20.22
N LYS A 34 -64.63 56.16 20.99
CA LYS A 34 -63.35 56.46 21.64
C LYS A 34 -63.19 55.75 23.00
N GLY A 35 -61.95 55.36 23.32
CA GLY A 35 -61.29 55.61 24.62
C GLY A 35 -61.48 54.60 25.76
N LEU A 36 -60.37 54.06 26.28
CA LEU A 36 -59.81 54.41 27.62
C LEU A 36 -58.57 53.57 27.97
N ARG A 37 -57.74 54.16 28.83
CA ARG A 37 -56.43 53.73 29.32
C ARG A 37 -56.49 52.43 30.12
N GLY A 38 -55.40 51.65 30.08
CA GLY A 38 -55.11 50.62 31.07
C GLY A 38 -53.69 50.08 30.94
N LYS A 39 -52.77 50.61 31.76
CA LYS A 39 -51.40 50.10 31.94
C LYS A 39 -51.44 48.62 32.35
N GLY A 40 -50.72 47.77 31.63
CA GLY A 40 -50.45 46.39 32.01
C GLY A 40 -49.16 45.92 31.35
N GLY A 41 -48.02 46.44 31.82
CA GLY A 41 -46.71 45.96 31.40
C GLY A 41 -46.55 44.51 31.83
N VAL A 42 -46.80 43.56 30.94
CA VAL A 42 -46.37 42.17 31.11
C VAL A 42 -44.85 42.19 31.01
N LYS A 43 -44.16 42.29 32.14
CA LYS A 43 -42.73 42.01 32.24
C LYS A 43 -42.54 40.57 31.74
N ARG A 44 -42.00 40.40 30.53
CA ARG A 44 -41.62 39.10 29.99
C ARG A 44 -40.46 38.52 30.81
N THR A 45 -40.76 37.85 31.91
CA THR A 45 -39.81 37.09 32.73
C THR A 45 -39.77 35.64 32.24
N GLY A 46 -38.65 35.23 31.64
CA GLY A 46 -38.38 33.84 31.20
C GLY A 46 -37.23 33.77 30.20
N LEU A 47 -36.59 32.62 30.00
CA LEU A 47 -35.37 32.44 29.16
C LEU A 47 -35.39 33.14 27.78
N ARG A 48 -36.57 33.42 27.22
CA ARG A 48 -36.77 34.19 25.98
C ARG A 48 -36.15 35.61 25.98
N ARG A 49 -35.88 36.23 27.13
CA ARG A 49 -35.10 37.51 27.19
C ARG A 49 -33.67 37.36 26.70
N PHE A 50 -33.09 36.15 26.74
CA PHE A 50 -31.75 35.88 26.24
C PHE A 50 -31.71 35.54 24.74
N PHE A 51 -32.85 35.21 24.12
CA PHE A 51 -33.00 34.85 22.71
C PHE A 51 -33.72 35.94 21.89
N THR A 52 -33.44 37.22 22.17
CA THR A 52 -33.85 38.31 21.27
C THR A 52 -32.85 38.41 20.13
N TRP A 53 -33.29 38.69 18.89
CA TRP A 53 -32.39 38.82 17.72
C TRP A 53 -31.21 39.76 18.00
N ARG A 54 -31.43 40.85 18.75
CA ARG A 54 -30.38 41.78 19.19
C ARG A 54 -29.31 41.13 20.09
N ARG A 55 -29.71 40.26 21.03
CA ARG A 55 -28.76 39.54 21.89
C ARG A 55 -28.09 38.38 21.17
N LEU A 56 -28.80 37.68 20.30
CA LEU A 56 -28.22 36.66 19.42
C LEU A 56 -27.16 37.26 18.49
N LEU A 57 -27.44 38.42 17.90
CA LEU A 57 -26.46 39.18 17.12
C LEU A 57 -25.28 39.64 17.99
N ALA A 58 -25.53 40.12 19.21
CA ALA A 58 -24.46 40.51 20.13
C ALA A 58 -23.58 39.31 20.54
N TYR A 59 -24.16 38.15 20.81
CA TYR A 59 -23.42 36.91 21.10
C TYR A 59 -22.64 36.43 19.88
N PHE A 60 -23.22 36.53 18.68
CA PHE A 60 -22.53 36.21 17.44
C PHE A 60 -21.33 37.13 17.21
N ILE A 61 -21.49 38.44 17.38
CA ILE A 61 -20.39 39.42 17.27
C ILE A 61 -19.33 39.16 18.35
N ALA A 62 -19.74 38.91 19.59
CA ALA A 62 -18.81 38.60 20.68
C ALA A 62 -18.03 37.29 20.42
N LEU A 63 -18.69 36.27 19.87
CA LEU A 63 -18.06 35.03 19.45
C LEU A 63 -17.07 35.28 18.30
N CYS A 64 -17.44 36.05 17.28
CA CYS A 64 -16.53 36.43 16.20
C CYS A 64 -15.31 37.20 16.73
N ALA A 65 -15.52 38.18 17.62
CA ALA A 65 -14.43 38.93 18.25
C ALA A 65 -13.52 38.02 19.08
N LEU A 66 -14.07 37.06 19.82
CA LEU A 66 -13.30 36.07 20.57
C LEU A 66 -12.49 35.16 19.64
N LEU A 67 -13.07 34.70 18.53
CA LEU A 67 -12.37 33.89 17.53
C LEU A 67 -11.24 34.68 16.86
N VAL A 68 -11.46 35.95 16.52
CA VAL A 68 -10.42 36.84 15.97
C VAL A 68 -9.32 37.08 17.00
N GLY A 69 -9.67 37.34 18.26
CA GLY A 69 -8.70 37.51 19.34
C GLY A 69 -7.88 36.24 19.60
N ALA A 70 -8.52 35.07 19.64
CA ALA A 70 -7.85 33.78 19.75
C ALA A 70 -6.94 33.49 18.55
N PHE A 71 -7.39 33.82 17.34
CA PHE A 71 -6.58 33.69 16.13
C PHE A 71 -5.35 34.60 16.15
N ALA A 72 -5.52 35.87 16.54
CA ALA A 72 -4.42 36.83 16.68
C ALA A 72 -3.40 36.38 17.73
N LEU A 73 -3.88 35.86 18.87
CA LEU A 73 -3.03 35.29 19.91
C LEU A 73 -2.24 34.08 19.39
N LEU A 74 -2.90 33.12 18.75
CA LEU A 74 -2.24 31.95 18.16
C LEU A 74 -1.24 32.35 17.07
N TYR A 75 -1.57 33.35 16.24
CA TYR A 75 -0.68 33.89 15.23
C TYR A 75 0.59 34.49 15.86
N TYR A 76 0.47 35.19 16.99
CA TYR A 76 1.63 35.72 17.70
C TYR A 76 2.47 34.64 18.39
N LEU A 77 1.83 33.61 18.97
CA LEU A 77 2.50 32.55 19.73
C LEU A 77 3.17 31.46 18.88
N ILE A 78 2.72 31.24 17.64
CA ILE A 78 3.23 30.16 16.78
C ILE A 78 4.30 30.70 15.85
N ASP A 79 5.57 30.42 16.14
CA ASP A 79 6.68 30.74 15.24
C ASP A 79 6.80 29.74 14.07
N ILE A 80 7.44 30.20 12.98
CA ILE A 80 7.83 29.30 11.89
C ILE A 80 8.96 28.40 12.42
N PRO A 81 8.76 27.08 12.49
CA PRO A 81 9.79 26.18 12.98
C PRO A 81 10.97 26.09 12.00
N LYS A 82 12.09 25.54 12.44
CA LYS A 82 13.17 25.15 11.52
C LYS A 82 12.66 24.05 10.58
N ALA A 83 13.26 23.94 9.38
CA ALA A 83 12.94 22.90 8.41
C ALA A 83 12.93 21.51 9.09
N ASN A 84 11.88 20.72 8.81
CA ASN A 84 11.66 19.42 9.41
C ASN A 84 12.73 18.40 8.96
N ALA A 85 12.83 17.25 9.63
CA ALA A 85 13.75 16.19 9.25
C ALA A 85 13.49 15.67 7.82
N LEU A 86 12.23 15.70 7.36
CA LEU A 86 11.86 15.33 5.99
C LEU A 86 12.41 16.31 4.94
N ALA A 87 12.77 17.54 5.32
CA ALA A 87 13.35 18.58 4.48
C ALA A 87 14.88 18.60 4.55
N LYS A 88 15.49 17.97 5.55
CA LYS A 88 16.93 17.71 5.59
C LYS A 88 17.23 16.46 4.78
N ALA A 89 18.17 16.56 3.84
CA ALA A 89 18.56 15.46 2.98
C ALA A 89 19.31 14.40 3.80
N GLU A 90 18.60 13.40 4.32
CA GLU A 90 19.20 12.24 4.98
C GLU A 90 18.80 10.97 4.23
N ALA A 91 19.77 10.22 3.73
CA ALA A 91 19.51 8.94 3.11
C ALA A 91 19.01 7.92 4.14
N ASN A 92 18.15 7.01 3.71
CA ASN A 92 17.89 5.81 4.48
C ASN A 92 19.12 4.90 4.43
N VAL A 93 19.48 4.34 5.58
CA VAL A 93 20.57 3.38 5.70
C VAL A 93 19.99 2.01 6.00
N TYR A 94 20.19 1.07 5.08
CA TYR A 94 19.84 -0.32 5.27
C TYR A 94 21.08 -1.07 5.76
N LYS A 95 20.91 -1.85 6.83
CA LYS A 95 21.97 -2.63 7.46
C LYS A 95 21.59 -4.11 7.52
N TYR A 96 22.59 -4.98 7.38
CA TYR A 96 22.46 -6.38 7.74
C TYR A 96 22.28 -6.55 9.26
N SER A 97 22.01 -7.79 9.70
CA SER A 97 21.74 -8.11 11.10
C SER A 97 22.94 -7.88 12.03
N ASP A 98 24.16 -7.89 11.50
CA ASP A 98 25.45 -7.59 12.16
C ASP A 98 25.76 -6.08 12.21
N GLY A 99 24.94 -5.24 11.58
CA GLY A 99 25.11 -3.79 11.53
C GLY A 99 25.93 -3.27 10.35
N THR A 100 26.49 -4.15 9.50
CA THR A 100 27.17 -3.73 8.26
C THR A 100 26.18 -3.10 7.28
N VAL A 101 26.62 -2.07 6.55
CA VAL A 101 25.74 -1.34 5.62
C VAL A 101 25.49 -2.19 4.37
N LEU A 102 24.22 -2.48 4.10
CA LEU A 102 23.75 -3.16 2.90
C LEU A 102 23.61 -2.18 1.73
N ALA A 103 22.86 -1.10 1.96
CA ALA A 103 22.51 -0.13 0.94
C ALA A 103 22.14 1.21 1.56
N ARG A 104 22.20 2.26 0.76
CA ARG A 104 21.64 3.57 1.08
C ARG A 104 20.64 3.94 0.00
N THR A 105 19.48 4.47 0.39
CA THR A 105 18.49 4.98 -0.56
C THR A 105 18.14 6.42 -0.24
N GLY A 106 17.84 7.20 -1.28
CA GLY A 106 17.75 8.66 -1.15
C GLY A 106 19.09 9.38 -1.23
N ASP A 107 20.20 8.67 -1.53
CA ASP A 107 21.51 9.26 -1.86
C ASP A 107 21.48 10.07 -3.16
N ILE A 108 20.48 9.85 -4.02
CA ILE A 108 20.25 10.68 -5.19
C ILE A 108 19.56 11.96 -4.71
N ASN A 109 20.39 12.90 -4.25
CA ASN A 109 20.22 14.34 -4.25
C ASN A 109 18.80 14.77 -4.67
N ARG A 110 18.00 15.25 -3.72
CA ARG A 110 16.92 16.20 -4.03
C ARG A 110 17.59 17.41 -4.70
N GLU A 111 17.79 17.30 -6.00
CA GLU A 111 18.42 18.30 -6.85
C GLU A 111 17.43 19.45 -6.91
N SER A 112 17.54 20.35 -5.93
CA SER A 112 16.70 21.54 -5.89
C SER A 112 17.06 22.37 -7.11
N VAL A 113 16.09 22.49 -7.99
CA VAL A 113 16.21 23.33 -9.18
C VAL A 113 15.60 24.69 -8.87
N PRO A 114 16.23 25.80 -9.29
CA PRO A 114 15.58 27.10 -9.23
C PRO A 114 14.34 27.09 -10.12
N LEU A 115 13.31 27.85 -9.76
CA LEU A 115 12.06 27.91 -10.52
C LEU A 115 12.28 28.30 -11.99
N SER A 116 13.31 29.09 -12.28
CA SER A 116 13.70 29.50 -13.63
C SER A 116 14.09 28.34 -14.55
N ARG A 117 14.51 27.19 -14.02
CA ARG A 117 14.78 25.97 -14.79
C ARG A 117 13.51 25.16 -15.09
N VAL A 118 12.45 25.36 -14.34
CA VAL A 118 11.17 24.68 -14.60
C VAL A 118 10.45 25.42 -15.73
N PRO A 119 10.04 24.77 -16.83
CA PRO A 119 9.31 25.45 -17.91
C PRO A 119 8.02 26.10 -17.40
N LYS A 120 7.69 27.31 -17.88
CA LYS A 120 6.50 28.05 -17.40
C LYS A 120 5.20 27.27 -17.58
N ALA A 121 5.04 26.56 -18.69
CA ALA A 121 3.88 25.68 -18.90
C ALA A 121 3.78 24.57 -17.84
N VAL A 122 4.91 24.02 -17.39
CA VAL A 122 4.95 23.02 -16.31
C VAL A 122 4.59 23.68 -14.97
N GLN A 123 5.15 24.84 -14.65
CA GLN A 123 4.78 25.62 -13.45
C GLN A 123 3.27 25.86 -13.40
N HIS A 124 2.71 26.35 -14.50
CA HIS A 124 1.28 26.62 -14.65
C HIS A 124 0.42 25.36 -14.50
N ALA A 125 0.88 24.20 -14.96
CA ALA A 125 0.17 22.95 -14.77
C ALA A 125 -0.03 22.60 -13.28
N PHE A 126 0.99 22.81 -12.43
CA PHE A 126 0.84 22.60 -10.99
C PHE A 126 -0.12 23.60 -10.36
N VAL A 127 -0.05 24.88 -10.75
CA VAL A 127 -0.97 25.91 -10.25
C VAL A 127 -2.41 25.61 -10.69
N ALA A 128 -2.63 25.24 -11.95
CA ALA A 128 -3.93 24.89 -12.50
C ALA A 128 -4.51 23.61 -11.88
N ALA A 129 -3.66 22.67 -11.44
CA ALA A 129 -4.05 21.44 -10.78
C ALA A 129 -4.47 21.64 -9.32
N GLU A 130 -3.70 22.43 -8.57
CA GLU A 130 -3.77 22.47 -7.11
C GLU A 130 -4.41 23.74 -6.56
N ASN A 131 -4.19 24.90 -7.19
CA ASN A 131 -4.49 26.20 -6.58
C ASN A 131 -4.64 27.32 -7.63
N LYS A 132 -5.79 27.42 -8.29
CA LYS A 132 -6.04 28.42 -9.35
C LYS A 132 -5.79 29.88 -8.93
N THR A 133 -6.01 30.21 -7.66
CA THR A 133 -5.81 31.55 -7.08
C THR A 133 -4.42 31.79 -6.51
N PHE A 134 -3.45 30.88 -6.76
CA PHE A 134 -2.17 30.84 -6.03
C PHE A 134 -1.44 32.19 -5.98
N TYR A 135 -1.40 32.92 -7.09
CA TYR A 135 -0.67 34.18 -7.17
C TYR A 135 -1.34 35.33 -6.42
N ASP A 136 -2.65 35.22 -6.14
CA ASP A 136 -3.46 36.29 -5.53
C ASP A 136 -3.90 35.98 -4.10
N ASP A 137 -3.85 34.71 -3.68
CA ASP A 137 -4.29 34.31 -2.34
C ASP A 137 -3.24 34.64 -1.26
N PRO A 138 -3.63 34.77 0.02
CA PRO A 138 -2.69 35.05 1.11
C PRO A 138 -1.98 33.78 1.63
N GLY A 139 -1.81 32.75 0.80
CA GLY A 139 -1.26 31.45 1.17
C GLY A 139 -2.30 30.49 1.78
N ILE A 140 -3.55 30.89 1.87
CA ILE A 140 -4.70 30.08 2.27
C ILE A 140 -5.90 30.39 1.36
N ASP A 141 -6.89 29.50 1.24
CA ASP A 141 -8.15 29.77 0.53
C ASP A 141 -9.30 29.98 1.55
N PRO A 142 -9.61 31.23 1.95
CA PRO A 142 -10.67 31.49 2.93
C PRO A 142 -12.04 31.08 2.42
N VAL A 143 -12.30 31.26 1.12
CA VAL A 143 -13.57 30.89 0.48
C VAL A 143 -13.70 29.38 0.45
N GLY A 144 -12.63 28.66 0.13
CA GLY A 144 -12.55 27.21 0.16
C GLY A 144 -12.74 26.62 1.55
N VAL A 145 -12.18 27.23 2.59
CA VAL A 145 -12.40 26.82 4.00
C VAL A 145 -13.86 26.96 4.40
N VAL A 146 -14.49 28.11 4.11
CA VAL A 146 -15.92 28.35 4.40
C VAL A 146 -16.81 27.39 3.60
N ARG A 147 -16.51 27.18 2.31
CA ARG A 147 -17.25 26.25 1.44
C ARG A 147 -17.12 24.81 1.93
N GLY A 148 -15.93 24.39 2.35
CA GLY A 148 -15.67 23.07 2.92
C GLY A 148 -16.45 22.82 4.22
N LEU A 149 -16.54 23.83 5.09
CA LEU A 149 -17.34 23.77 6.31
C LEU A 149 -18.84 23.61 6.00
N VAL A 150 -19.36 24.42 5.05
CA VAL A 150 -20.77 24.33 4.63
C VAL A 150 -21.08 22.97 4.01
N ASN A 151 -20.22 22.46 3.12
CA ASN A 151 -20.42 21.14 2.49
C ASN A 151 -20.37 19.99 3.50
N THR A 152 -19.51 20.09 4.51
CA THR A 152 -19.44 19.10 5.61
C THR A 152 -20.70 19.13 6.46
N VAL A 153 -21.15 20.31 6.87
CA VAL A 153 -22.37 20.48 7.69
C VAL A 153 -23.64 20.11 6.93
N THR A 154 -23.66 20.28 5.61
CA THR A 154 -24.79 19.93 4.74
C THR A 154 -24.74 18.48 4.23
N GLY A 155 -23.80 17.66 4.69
CA GLY A 155 -23.69 16.24 4.31
C GLY A 155 -23.21 15.99 2.88
N LYS A 156 -22.71 17.02 2.17
CA LYS A 156 -22.20 16.94 0.80
C LYS A 156 -20.73 16.46 0.71
N GLY A 157 -20.13 16.11 1.85
CA GLY A 157 -18.75 15.61 1.96
C GLY A 157 -17.69 16.71 2.09
N THR A 158 -16.46 16.29 2.41
CA THR A 158 -15.31 17.18 2.59
C THR A 158 -14.64 17.48 1.25
N GLN A 159 -14.64 18.73 0.81
CA GLN A 159 -13.88 19.16 -0.36
C GLN A 159 -12.47 19.60 0.11
N GLY A 160 -11.43 18.90 -0.34
CA GLY A 160 -10.04 19.24 -0.01
C GLY A 160 -9.59 20.48 -0.79
N GLY A 161 -9.35 21.59 -0.09
CA GLY A 161 -8.95 22.88 -0.67
C GLY A 161 -7.68 23.44 -0.04
N SER A 162 -6.65 22.59 0.16
CA SER A 162 -5.37 23.10 0.69
C SER A 162 -4.57 23.77 -0.42
N THR A 163 -4.10 24.99 -0.18
CA THR A 163 -3.29 25.78 -1.13
C THR A 163 -1.89 25.18 -1.34
N ILE A 164 -1.20 25.61 -2.41
CA ILE A 164 0.20 25.25 -2.64
C ILE A 164 1.07 25.66 -1.43
N THR A 165 0.84 26.86 -0.86
CA THR A 165 1.55 27.31 0.34
C THR A 165 1.31 26.40 1.54
N GLN A 166 0.06 25.96 1.77
CA GLN A 166 -0.27 25.00 2.82
C GLN A 166 0.40 23.65 2.61
N GLN A 167 0.43 23.16 1.38
CA GLN A 167 1.11 21.91 1.04
C GLN A 167 2.63 22.01 1.23
N TYR A 168 3.24 23.12 0.80
CA TYR A 168 4.66 23.40 1.05
C TYR A 168 4.97 23.43 2.55
N VAL A 169 4.16 24.15 3.34
CA VAL A 169 4.34 24.23 4.79
C VAL A 169 4.21 22.87 5.46
N LYS A 170 3.20 22.09 5.07
CA LYS A 170 3.01 20.73 5.55
C LYS A 170 4.24 19.87 5.29
N ASN A 171 4.81 19.94 4.09
CA ASN A 171 5.92 19.09 3.70
C ASN A 171 7.28 19.56 4.28
N TYR A 172 7.48 20.86 4.46
CA TYR A 172 8.78 21.44 4.82
C TYR A 172 8.93 21.79 6.31
N TYR A 173 7.85 22.20 7.00
CA TYR A 173 7.92 22.72 8.37
C TYR A 173 7.27 21.82 9.43
N LEU A 174 6.34 20.94 9.04
CA LEU A 174 5.51 20.17 9.97
C LEU A 174 5.73 18.65 9.83
N SER A 175 5.39 17.89 10.87
CA SER A 175 5.28 16.43 10.78
C SER A 175 4.01 16.03 10.01
N GLN A 176 3.93 14.77 9.54
CA GLN A 176 2.78 14.27 8.78
C GLN A 176 1.54 13.92 9.66
N GLU A 177 1.63 14.04 10.99
CA GLU A 177 0.58 13.64 11.93
C GLU A 177 -0.76 14.38 11.73
N GLN A 178 -1.88 13.70 11.49
CA GLN A 178 -3.17 14.36 11.22
C GLN A 178 -3.91 14.84 12.48
N THR A 179 -3.36 15.83 13.22
CA THR A 179 -4.02 16.42 14.40
C THR A 179 -4.67 17.78 14.11
N VAL A 180 -5.74 18.13 14.85
CA VAL A 180 -6.42 19.44 14.75
C VAL A 180 -5.44 20.58 15.08
N THR A 181 -4.61 20.38 16.11
CA THR A 181 -3.56 21.33 16.49
C THR A 181 -2.53 21.54 15.37
N ARG A 182 -2.14 20.46 14.66
CA ARG A 182 -1.26 20.58 13.49
C ARG A 182 -1.95 21.39 12.39
N LYS A 183 -3.23 21.15 12.09
CA LYS A 183 -3.91 21.87 11.00
C LYS A 183 -4.04 23.37 11.28
N VAL A 184 -4.23 23.76 12.54
CA VAL A 184 -4.21 25.18 12.95
C VAL A 184 -2.80 25.78 12.78
N LYS A 185 -1.75 25.06 13.20
CA LYS A 185 -0.36 25.48 12.97
C LYS A 185 -0.05 25.62 11.47
N GLU A 186 -0.48 24.68 10.64
CA GLU A 186 -0.32 24.72 9.18
C GLU A 186 -0.93 26.00 8.58
N LEU A 187 -2.15 26.34 8.98
CA LEU A 187 -2.84 27.55 8.50
C LEU A 187 -2.09 28.83 8.88
N ILE A 188 -1.65 28.96 10.14
CA ILE A 188 -0.93 30.14 10.63
C ILE A 188 0.46 30.25 9.98
N ILE A 189 1.20 29.14 9.90
CA ILE A 189 2.54 29.14 9.29
C ILE A 189 2.43 29.45 7.79
N SER A 190 1.38 28.99 7.10
CA SER A 190 1.15 29.32 5.68
C SER A 190 1.00 30.81 5.45
N LEU A 191 0.19 31.50 6.25
CA LEU A 191 0.05 32.96 6.21
C LEU A 191 1.39 33.66 6.45
N LYS A 192 2.18 33.19 7.42
CA LYS A 192 3.50 33.78 7.73
C LYS A 192 4.52 33.53 6.63
N VAL A 193 4.50 32.35 6.00
CA VAL A 193 5.39 31.99 4.89
C VAL A 193 5.06 32.82 3.66
N ASP A 194 3.77 33.01 3.37
CA ASP A 194 3.30 33.84 2.25
C ASP A 194 3.70 35.32 2.39
N GLN A 195 3.67 35.85 3.62
CA GLN A 195 4.09 37.24 3.89
C GLN A 195 5.61 37.45 3.81
N ARG A 196 6.41 36.39 3.97
CA ARG A 196 7.88 36.48 4.05
C ARG A 196 8.61 36.08 2.78
N ASN A 197 7.96 35.31 1.90
CA ASN A 197 8.57 34.75 0.69
C ASN A 197 7.77 35.17 -0.54
N SER A 198 8.42 35.26 -1.69
CA SER A 198 7.69 35.50 -2.93
C SER A 198 6.87 34.26 -3.35
N LYS A 199 5.84 34.44 -4.17
CA LYS A 199 5.08 33.33 -4.75
C LYS A 199 5.98 32.38 -5.55
N ASP A 200 6.99 32.92 -6.22
CA ASP A 200 7.96 32.13 -6.96
C ASP A 200 8.82 31.26 -6.03
N ASP A 201 9.27 31.80 -4.88
CA ASP A 201 10.01 31.02 -3.88
C ASP A 201 9.15 29.91 -3.28
N ILE A 202 7.88 30.20 -3.02
CA ILE A 202 6.92 29.22 -2.49
C ILE A 202 6.65 28.12 -3.51
N LEU A 203 6.46 28.48 -4.78
CA LEU A 203 6.26 27.51 -5.85
C LEU A 203 7.52 26.67 -6.07
N ALA A 204 8.71 27.27 -6.04
CA ALA A 204 9.97 26.54 -6.11
C ALA A 204 10.11 25.56 -4.95
N GLY A 205 9.82 26.01 -3.72
CA GLY A 205 9.83 25.20 -2.52
C GLY A 205 8.85 24.03 -2.61
N TYR A 206 7.61 24.30 -3.03
CA TYR A 206 6.60 23.29 -3.27
C TYR A 206 7.05 22.24 -4.30
N LEU A 207 7.52 22.68 -5.48
CA LEU A 207 7.95 21.78 -6.55
C LEU A 207 9.16 20.93 -6.15
N ASN A 208 10.08 21.46 -5.34
CA ASN A 208 11.27 20.74 -4.90
C ASN A 208 11.03 19.83 -3.68
N THR A 209 9.91 20.00 -2.96
CA THR A 209 9.60 19.23 -1.74
C THR A 209 8.41 18.29 -1.89
N SER A 210 7.65 18.41 -2.99
CA SER A 210 6.54 17.52 -3.30
C SER A 210 7.03 16.10 -3.58
N TYR A 211 6.27 15.12 -3.07
CA TYR A 211 6.51 13.71 -3.33
C TYR A 211 5.73 13.26 -4.57
N PHE A 212 6.45 12.70 -5.54
CA PHE A 212 5.90 12.29 -6.82
C PHE A 212 5.74 10.77 -6.95
N GLY A 213 6.04 9.97 -5.92
CA GLY A 213 6.12 8.51 -6.08
C GLY A 213 7.49 8.09 -6.62
N ARG A 214 7.74 6.79 -6.75
CA ARG A 214 9.05 6.23 -7.20
C ARG A 214 10.26 6.76 -6.40
N VAL A 215 10.08 7.09 -5.11
CA VAL A 215 11.11 7.73 -4.26
C VAL A 215 11.55 9.12 -4.77
N ALA A 216 10.82 9.71 -5.72
CA ALA A 216 11.12 11.01 -6.29
C ALA A 216 10.53 12.15 -5.43
N TYR A 217 11.42 12.87 -4.74
CA TYR A 217 11.12 14.15 -4.11
C TYR A 217 11.68 15.28 -4.96
N GLY A 218 10.81 16.18 -5.35
CA GLY A 218 11.17 17.29 -6.21
C GLY A 218 10.92 17.02 -7.70
N VAL A 219 10.55 18.07 -8.42
CA VAL A 219 10.17 18.01 -9.83
C VAL A 219 11.31 17.51 -10.73
N GLN A 220 12.58 17.79 -10.40
CA GLN A 220 13.74 17.28 -11.14
C GLN A 220 13.89 15.76 -11.02
N ALA A 221 13.78 15.23 -9.79
CA ALA A 221 13.80 13.79 -9.57
C ALA A 221 12.61 13.11 -10.26
N ALA A 222 11.44 13.75 -10.26
CA ALA A 222 10.24 13.25 -10.95
C ALA A 222 10.42 13.22 -12.47
N ALA A 223 10.99 14.26 -13.07
CA ALA A 223 11.27 14.33 -14.50
C ALA A 223 12.13 13.14 -14.96
N ARG A 224 13.19 12.82 -14.20
CA ARG A 224 14.06 11.67 -14.46
C ARG A 224 13.34 10.35 -14.21
N ALA A 225 12.64 10.21 -13.09
CA ALA A 225 11.98 8.97 -12.70
C ALA A 225 10.83 8.56 -13.65
N TYR A 226 10.11 9.52 -14.24
CA TYR A 226 8.93 9.27 -15.07
C TYR A 226 9.19 9.40 -16.57
N TYR A 227 10.17 10.21 -16.99
CA TYR A 227 10.41 10.50 -18.40
C TYR A 227 11.87 10.41 -18.83
N ASP A 228 12.80 10.09 -17.92
CA ASP A 228 14.26 10.07 -18.19
C ASP A 228 14.77 11.39 -18.79
N LYS A 229 14.24 12.52 -18.27
CA LYS A 229 14.55 13.88 -18.72
C LYS A 229 14.95 14.76 -17.54
N ASP A 230 15.73 15.79 -17.81
CA ASP A 230 15.84 16.93 -16.90
C ASP A 230 14.58 17.80 -16.98
N VAL A 231 14.25 18.51 -15.90
CA VAL A 231 13.01 19.27 -15.76
C VAL A 231 12.81 20.31 -16.86
N GLU A 232 13.91 20.90 -17.36
CA GLU A 232 13.91 21.91 -18.42
C GLU A 232 13.32 21.38 -19.74
N LYS A 233 13.37 20.05 -19.93
CA LYS A 233 12.96 19.36 -21.15
C LYS A 233 11.55 18.78 -21.08
N LEU A 234 10.84 18.99 -19.96
CA LEU A 234 9.46 18.53 -19.82
C LEU A 234 8.51 19.32 -20.71
N THR A 235 7.63 18.58 -21.39
CA THR A 235 6.52 19.16 -22.15
C THR A 235 5.35 19.53 -21.22
N VAL A 236 4.41 20.34 -21.71
CA VAL A 236 3.19 20.69 -20.96
C VAL A 236 2.36 19.46 -20.60
N ALA A 237 2.26 18.47 -21.50
CA ALA A 237 1.54 17.23 -21.23
C ALA A 237 2.18 16.47 -20.07
N GLU A 238 3.51 16.31 -20.08
CA GLU A 238 4.29 15.61 -19.05
C GLU A 238 4.20 16.36 -17.71
N GLY A 239 4.32 17.69 -17.72
CA GLY A 239 4.11 18.53 -16.55
C GLY A 239 2.71 18.40 -15.94
N ALA A 240 1.68 18.37 -16.79
CA ALA A 240 0.29 18.15 -16.34
C ALA A 240 0.08 16.75 -15.75
N TYR A 241 0.80 15.74 -16.24
CA TYR A 241 0.75 14.40 -15.64
C TYR A 241 1.40 14.40 -14.26
N LEU A 242 2.59 14.99 -14.12
CA LEU A 242 3.26 15.13 -12.82
C LEU A 242 2.42 15.95 -11.84
N ALA A 243 1.73 17.00 -12.29
CA ALA A 243 0.79 17.76 -11.45
C ALA A 243 -0.44 16.93 -11.03
N ALA A 244 -0.99 16.12 -11.94
CA ALA A 244 -2.08 15.20 -11.60
C ALA A 244 -1.65 14.13 -10.59
N LEU A 245 -0.42 13.64 -10.71
CA LEU A 245 0.18 12.56 -9.93
C LEU A 245 0.28 12.89 -8.44
N VAL A 246 0.60 14.14 -8.06
CA VAL A 246 0.84 14.56 -6.66
C VAL A 246 -0.33 14.25 -5.72
N GLN A 247 -1.56 14.19 -6.23
CA GLN A 247 -2.74 13.88 -5.40
C GLN A 247 -2.68 12.48 -4.78
N ALA A 248 -2.17 11.50 -5.52
CA ALA A 248 -2.10 10.11 -5.08
C ALA A 248 -0.91 9.39 -5.74
N PRO A 249 0.34 9.77 -5.40
CA PRO A 249 1.51 9.47 -6.24
C PRO A 249 1.72 7.98 -6.54
N SER A 250 1.58 7.13 -5.53
CA SER A 250 1.75 5.67 -5.70
C SER A 250 0.56 5.02 -6.41
N GLN A 251 -0.65 5.55 -6.27
CA GLN A 251 -1.84 5.02 -6.94
C GLN A 251 -1.96 5.48 -8.39
N TYR A 252 -1.48 6.68 -8.69
CA TYR A 252 -1.56 7.32 -10.01
C TYR A 252 -0.32 7.08 -10.89
N ASP A 253 0.68 6.34 -10.41
CA ASP A 253 1.79 5.86 -11.24
C ASP A 253 1.28 4.91 -12.32
N TRP A 254 1.24 5.40 -13.56
CA TRP A 254 0.62 4.73 -14.70
C TRP A 254 1.19 3.33 -14.95
N ALA A 255 2.48 3.12 -14.69
CA ALA A 255 3.17 1.88 -15.02
C ALA A 255 2.77 0.71 -14.09
N VAL A 256 2.29 1.00 -12.89
CA VAL A 256 1.88 0.01 -11.88
C VAL A 256 0.42 0.15 -11.44
N ALA A 257 -0.28 1.18 -11.92
CA ALA A 257 -1.67 1.45 -11.61
C ALA A 257 -2.62 0.39 -12.15
N THR A 258 -3.70 0.13 -11.40
CA THR A 258 -4.83 -0.68 -11.89
C THR A 258 -5.55 0.02 -13.05
N PRO A 259 -6.32 -0.70 -13.88
CA PRO A 259 -7.10 -0.08 -14.96
C PRO A 259 -8.08 1.01 -14.47
N THR A 260 -8.54 0.92 -13.22
CA THR A 260 -9.36 1.97 -12.60
C THR A 260 -8.53 3.19 -12.26
N ALA A 261 -7.36 3.01 -11.63
CA ALA A 261 -6.47 4.12 -11.31
C ALA A 261 -5.92 4.83 -12.57
N GLN A 262 -5.64 4.09 -13.64
CA GLN A 262 -5.28 4.67 -14.94
C GLN A 262 -6.37 5.62 -15.47
N ARG A 263 -7.64 5.21 -15.41
CA ARG A 263 -8.77 6.08 -15.80
C ARG A 263 -8.89 7.33 -14.93
N LEU A 264 -8.66 7.19 -13.62
CA LEU A 264 -8.70 8.30 -12.66
C LEU A 264 -7.58 9.33 -12.92
N VAL A 265 -6.34 8.87 -13.10
CA VAL A 265 -5.23 9.78 -13.37
C VAL A 265 -5.37 10.46 -14.74
N THR A 266 -5.85 9.76 -15.77
CA THR A 266 -6.15 10.40 -17.06
C THR A 266 -7.25 11.46 -16.95
N ARG A 267 -8.29 11.23 -16.14
CA ARG A 267 -9.31 12.24 -15.89
C ARG A 267 -8.72 13.47 -15.20
N ARG A 268 -7.87 13.27 -14.20
CA ARG A 268 -7.19 14.38 -13.52
C ARG A 268 -6.24 15.12 -14.46
N TRP A 269 -5.49 14.42 -15.30
CA TRP A 269 -4.65 15.02 -16.33
C TRP A 269 -5.46 15.94 -17.27
N ASN A 270 -6.62 15.48 -17.75
CA ASN A 270 -7.51 16.33 -18.55
C ASN A 270 -7.99 17.55 -17.76
N TYR A 271 -8.42 17.36 -16.50
CA TYR A 271 -8.80 18.47 -15.62
C TYR A 271 -7.72 19.54 -15.46
N VAL A 272 -6.45 19.14 -15.33
CA VAL A 272 -5.32 20.09 -15.25
C VAL A 272 -5.23 20.91 -16.52
N LEU A 273 -5.22 20.24 -17.67
CA LEU A 273 -5.08 20.92 -18.97
C LEU A 273 -6.28 21.80 -19.31
N ASP A 274 -7.49 21.37 -18.98
CA ASP A 274 -8.71 22.16 -19.20
C ASP A 274 -8.69 23.42 -18.33
N ASN A 275 -8.22 23.31 -17.08
CA ASN A 275 -8.00 24.48 -16.24
C ASN A 275 -6.93 25.42 -16.80
N MET A 276 -5.87 24.90 -17.42
CA MET A 276 -4.88 25.75 -18.08
C MET A 276 -5.48 26.53 -19.25
N VAL A 277 -6.42 25.96 -20.00
CA VAL A 277 -7.18 26.68 -21.03
C VAL A 277 -8.07 27.75 -20.42
N ASP A 278 -8.84 27.42 -19.38
CA ASP A 278 -9.70 28.36 -18.67
C ASP A 278 -8.93 29.58 -18.12
N MET A 279 -7.67 29.35 -17.72
CA MET A 279 -6.77 30.37 -17.19
C MET A 279 -5.98 31.12 -18.27
N GLY A 280 -6.17 30.79 -19.55
CA GLY A 280 -5.46 31.41 -20.67
C GLY A 280 -3.97 31.03 -20.75
N TRP A 281 -3.57 29.93 -20.12
CA TRP A 281 -2.20 29.43 -20.08
C TRP A 281 -1.91 28.33 -21.10
N LEU A 282 -2.94 27.82 -21.76
CA LEU A 282 -2.85 26.85 -22.85
C LEU A 282 -3.89 27.19 -23.92
N ASP A 283 -3.50 27.16 -25.19
CA ASP A 283 -4.44 27.36 -26.29
C ASP A 283 -5.42 26.19 -26.41
N ALA A 284 -6.68 26.47 -26.73
CA ALA A 284 -7.71 25.44 -26.83
C ALA A 284 -7.48 24.48 -28.02
N GLY A 285 -6.88 24.95 -29.11
CA GLY A 285 -6.48 24.11 -30.24
C GLY A 285 -5.29 23.22 -29.89
N GLU A 286 -4.25 23.80 -29.25
CA GLU A 286 -3.10 23.04 -28.74
C GLU A 286 -3.55 21.94 -27.76
N ARG A 287 -4.45 22.27 -26.83
CA ARG A 287 -5.06 21.34 -25.88
C ARG A 287 -5.66 20.10 -26.54
N GLN A 288 -6.35 20.26 -27.68
CA GLN A 288 -7.00 19.16 -28.40
C GLN A 288 -5.99 18.20 -29.07
N ALA A 289 -4.82 18.72 -29.44
CA ALA A 289 -3.74 17.94 -30.05
C ALA A 289 -2.97 17.10 -29.02
N LEU A 290 -2.98 17.48 -27.73
CA LEU A 290 -2.26 16.77 -26.69
C LEU A 290 -2.75 15.33 -26.51
N ARG A 291 -1.79 14.43 -26.26
CA ARG A 291 -2.01 13.02 -25.94
C ARG A 291 -1.47 12.72 -24.55
N PHE A 292 -2.06 11.74 -23.89
CA PHE A 292 -1.64 11.34 -22.56
C PHE A 292 -0.19 10.82 -22.60
N PRO A 293 0.74 11.44 -21.84
CA PRO A 293 2.16 11.10 -21.90
C PRO A 293 2.44 9.90 -20.98
N VAL A 294 2.44 8.70 -21.57
CA VAL A 294 2.74 7.46 -20.85
C VAL A 294 4.17 7.52 -20.30
N PRO A 295 4.37 7.44 -18.96
CA PRO A 295 5.70 7.47 -18.37
C PRO A 295 6.46 6.17 -18.63
N VAL A 296 7.79 6.23 -18.51
CA VAL A 296 8.65 5.05 -18.59
C VAL A 296 8.39 4.11 -17.42
N ALA A 297 8.77 2.83 -17.55
CA ALA A 297 8.73 1.90 -16.44
C ALA A 297 9.68 2.36 -15.31
N PRO A 298 9.35 2.14 -14.02
CA PRO A 298 10.20 2.51 -12.91
C PRO A 298 11.61 1.95 -13.08
N GLN A 299 12.62 2.81 -12.97
CA GLN A 299 14.01 2.40 -12.96
C GLN A 299 14.48 2.20 -11.51
N PRO A 300 15.33 1.19 -11.24
CA PRO A 300 15.89 0.97 -9.93
C PRO A 300 16.88 2.08 -9.57
N ALA A 301 16.89 2.50 -8.30
CA ALA A 301 17.84 3.52 -7.84
C ALA A 301 19.30 3.02 -7.97
N GLN A 302 20.21 3.95 -8.29
CA GLN A 302 21.65 3.65 -8.35
C GLN A 302 22.12 3.09 -6.99
N GLY A 303 22.93 2.02 -7.01
CA GLY A 303 23.38 1.31 -5.81
C GLY A 303 22.49 0.16 -5.32
N LEU A 304 21.34 -0.08 -5.96
CA LEU A 304 20.43 -1.20 -5.66
C LEU A 304 20.61 -2.41 -6.59
N GLY A 305 21.79 -2.59 -7.18
CA GLY A 305 22.12 -3.76 -8.00
C GLY A 305 22.10 -5.08 -7.21
N GLY A 306 21.87 -6.20 -7.91
CA GLY A 306 21.98 -7.53 -7.30
C GLY A 306 20.89 -7.81 -6.25
N GLN A 307 21.25 -8.46 -5.14
CA GLN A 307 20.30 -8.76 -4.05
C GLN A 307 19.91 -7.56 -3.20
N ALA A 308 20.75 -6.52 -3.13
CA ALA A 308 20.50 -5.38 -2.27
C ALA A 308 19.18 -4.68 -2.59
N GLY A 309 18.87 -4.49 -3.87
CA GLY A 309 17.60 -3.91 -4.30
C GLY A 309 16.38 -4.72 -3.87
N TYR A 310 16.43 -6.06 -4.00
CA TYR A 310 15.33 -6.91 -3.55
C TYR A 310 15.15 -6.89 -2.03
N LEU A 311 16.23 -6.90 -1.27
CA LEU A 311 16.18 -6.84 0.20
C LEU A 311 15.63 -5.50 0.70
N VAL A 312 16.03 -4.40 0.06
CA VAL A 312 15.49 -3.06 0.31
C VAL A 312 14.01 -3.00 -0.01
N ASP A 313 13.58 -3.53 -1.16
CA ASP A 313 12.17 -3.55 -1.56
C ASP A 313 11.32 -4.40 -0.60
N ALA A 314 11.80 -5.58 -0.21
CA ALA A 314 11.14 -6.44 0.76
C ALA A 314 10.97 -5.72 2.12
N ALA A 315 12.02 -5.06 2.60
CA ALA A 315 11.97 -4.29 3.85
C ALA A 315 11.02 -3.09 3.77
N ARG A 316 11.02 -2.36 2.65
CA ARG A 316 10.09 -1.25 2.41
C ARG A 316 8.64 -1.73 2.42
N ASN A 317 8.33 -2.81 1.72
CA ASN A 317 6.98 -3.36 1.66
C ASN A 317 6.50 -3.85 3.04
N GLU A 318 7.39 -4.44 3.84
CA GLU A 318 7.08 -4.86 5.21
C GLU A 318 6.82 -3.66 6.14
N LEU A 319 7.60 -2.58 6.03
CA LEU A 319 7.37 -1.35 6.81
C LEU A 319 6.07 -0.65 6.40
N ILE A 320 5.74 -0.64 5.11
CA ILE A 320 4.44 -0.13 4.61
C ILE A 320 3.29 -0.94 5.18
N ALA A 321 3.40 -2.27 5.18
CA ALA A 321 2.40 -3.15 5.79
C ALA A 321 2.28 -2.94 7.32
N ALA A 322 3.36 -2.55 7.98
CA ALA A 322 3.39 -2.20 9.41
C ALA A 322 2.86 -0.77 9.71
N GLY A 323 2.47 -0.01 8.68
CA GLY A 323 1.83 1.31 8.85
C GLY A 323 2.74 2.51 8.60
N VAL A 324 4.02 2.32 8.26
CA VAL A 324 4.90 3.43 7.83
C VAL A 324 4.51 3.84 6.42
N SER A 325 4.14 5.09 6.20
CA SER A 325 3.74 5.52 4.86
C SER A 325 4.92 5.49 3.88
N ASP A 326 4.62 5.22 2.61
CA ASP A 326 5.63 5.28 1.55
C ASP A 326 6.33 6.65 1.48
N GLN A 327 5.55 7.71 1.73
CA GLN A 327 6.08 9.07 1.82
C GLN A 327 7.08 9.21 2.97
N GLU A 328 6.83 8.62 4.15
CA GLU A 328 7.77 8.68 5.27
C GLU A 328 9.07 7.92 5.00
N LEU A 329 9.00 6.76 4.31
CA LEU A 329 10.19 6.03 3.91
C LEU A 329 10.97 6.79 2.84
N ALA A 330 10.30 7.29 1.80
CA ALA A 330 10.95 8.02 0.73
C ALA A 330 11.53 9.38 1.20
N ALA A 331 10.99 9.96 2.28
CA ALA A 331 11.50 11.20 2.83
C ALA A 331 12.91 11.07 3.44
N GLY A 332 13.34 9.87 3.81
CA GLY A 332 14.69 9.63 4.31
C GLY A 332 14.83 9.63 5.83
N GLY A 333 16.09 9.54 6.30
CA GLY A 333 16.47 9.58 7.71
C GLY A 333 16.29 8.27 8.48
N TRP A 334 15.82 7.20 7.83
CA TRP A 334 15.66 5.91 8.51
C TRP A 334 16.95 5.11 8.57
N THR A 335 17.28 4.59 9.75
CA THR A 335 18.21 3.47 9.89
C THR A 335 17.40 2.17 10.02
N ILE A 336 17.43 1.35 8.98
CA ILE A 336 16.67 0.11 8.86
C ILE A 336 17.65 -1.05 8.99
N THR A 337 17.54 -1.82 10.07
CA THR A 337 18.33 -3.04 10.28
C THR A 337 17.48 -4.23 9.87
N LEU A 338 18.02 -5.09 9.01
CA LEU A 338 17.37 -6.30 8.56
C LEU A 338 17.73 -7.49 9.45
N ASN A 339 16.93 -8.56 9.38
CA ASN A 339 17.23 -9.85 9.99
C ASN A 339 18.24 -10.67 9.18
N ILE A 340 18.53 -10.25 7.94
CA ILE A 340 19.44 -10.91 7.01
C ILE A 340 20.84 -11.01 7.60
N ASP A 341 21.32 -12.24 7.75
CA ASP A 341 22.68 -12.58 8.10
C ASP A 341 23.54 -12.52 6.82
N PRO A 342 24.60 -11.69 6.77
CA PRO A 342 25.35 -11.47 5.55
C PRO A 342 26.14 -12.72 5.10
N ASP A 343 26.54 -13.59 6.02
CA ASP A 343 27.23 -14.84 5.68
C ASP A 343 26.26 -15.87 5.10
N LYS A 344 25.08 -16.02 5.71
CA LYS A 344 24.02 -16.90 5.18
C LYS A 344 23.50 -16.37 3.84
N GLN A 345 23.31 -15.06 3.71
CA GLN A 345 22.91 -14.43 2.44
C GLN A 345 23.91 -14.76 1.32
N ARG A 346 25.21 -14.58 1.58
CA ARG A 346 26.27 -14.94 0.60
C ARG A 346 26.31 -16.44 0.30
N ALA A 347 26.09 -17.29 1.30
CA ALA A 347 26.02 -18.74 1.11
C ALA A 347 24.84 -19.13 0.20
N LEU A 348 23.67 -18.51 0.40
CA LEU A 348 22.48 -18.75 -0.42
C LEU A 348 22.71 -18.31 -1.87
N GLU A 349 23.29 -17.13 -2.08
CA GLU A 349 23.64 -16.63 -3.41
C GLU A 349 24.64 -17.55 -4.13
N ARG A 350 25.67 -18.04 -3.43
CA ARG A 350 26.62 -19.02 -3.98
C ARG A 350 25.95 -20.34 -4.35
N ALA A 351 25.02 -20.83 -3.52
CA ALA A 351 24.30 -22.07 -3.77
C ALA A 351 23.36 -21.96 -4.99
N MET A 352 22.72 -20.80 -5.19
CA MET A 352 21.82 -20.55 -6.33
C MET A 352 22.55 -20.43 -7.68
N LYS A 353 23.75 -19.83 -7.69
CA LYS A 353 24.47 -19.44 -8.92
C LYS A 353 24.62 -20.56 -9.97
N PRO A 354 24.98 -21.82 -9.63
CA PRO A 354 25.16 -22.88 -10.62
C PRO A 354 23.88 -23.27 -11.37
N ALA A 355 22.71 -23.09 -10.74
CA ALA A 355 21.41 -23.44 -11.30
C ALA A 355 20.86 -22.37 -12.26
N LEU A 356 21.48 -21.18 -12.30
CA LEU A 356 20.97 -20.00 -13.01
C LEU A 356 21.80 -19.69 -14.27
N ARG A 357 22.18 -20.70 -15.04
CA ARG A 357 22.93 -20.54 -16.31
C ARG A 357 22.06 -20.13 -17.49
N ASP A 358 20.82 -20.60 -17.51
CA ASP A 358 19.86 -20.36 -18.59
C ASP A 358 19.08 -19.04 -18.37
N ALA A 359 19.00 -18.19 -19.38
CA ALA A 359 18.43 -16.84 -19.25
C ALA A 359 16.93 -16.84 -18.89
N ASP A 360 16.20 -17.88 -19.33
CA ASP A 360 14.77 -18.03 -19.07
C ASP A 360 14.47 -18.70 -17.71
N THR A 361 15.49 -19.25 -17.05
CA THR A 361 15.37 -19.80 -15.70
C THR A 361 15.51 -18.70 -14.66
N GLN A 362 14.46 -18.48 -13.87
CA GLN A 362 14.47 -17.63 -12.68
C GLN A 362 14.59 -18.49 -11.43
N GLY A 363 15.19 -17.96 -10.37
CA GLY A 363 15.36 -18.66 -9.11
C GLY A 363 14.97 -17.80 -7.92
N ALA A 364 14.48 -18.46 -6.88
CA ALA A 364 14.11 -17.85 -5.63
C ALA A 364 14.43 -18.76 -4.45
N ALA A 365 14.78 -18.17 -3.32
CA ALA A 365 14.89 -18.90 -2.07
C ALA A 365 14.62 -18.00 -0.87
N ALA A 366 14.09 -18.59 0.20
CA ALA A 366 13.86 -17.91 1.47
C ALA A 366 14.28 -18.83 2.61
N SER A 367 15.09 -18.30 3.53
CA SER A 367 15.58 -19.00 4.71
C SER A 367 15.10 -18.31 5.97
N VAL A 368 14.42 -19.05 6.83
CA VAL A 368 13.69 -18.55 8.00
C VAL A 368 14.09 -19.33 9.24
N ASP A 369 14.37 -18.61 10.32
CA ASP A 369 14.46 -19.16 11.67
C ASP A 369 13.03 -19.52 12.16
N PRO A 370 12.72 -20.81 12.39
CA PRO A 370 11.39 -21.23 12.80
C PRO A 370 11.02 -20.80 14.23
N GLY A 371 12.01 -20.61 15.12
CA GLY A 371 11.78 -20.23 16.51
C GLY A 371 11.43 -18.75 16.66
N SER A 372 11.90 -17.90 15.75
CA SER A 372 11.69 -16.45 15.84
C SER A 372 11.01 -15.82 14.62
N GLY A 373 10.76 -16.58 13.55
CA GLY A 373 10.27 -16.07 12.27
C GLY A 373 11.19 -15.07 11.57
N ARG A 374 12.48 -15.02 11.91
CA ARG A 374 13.43 -14.09 11.30
C ARG A 374 13.85 -14.62 9.93
N VAL A 375 13.75 -13.80 8.89
CA VAL A 375 14.34 -14.12 7.58
C VAL A 375 15.85 -13.90 7.67
N LEU A 376 16.61 -15.00 7.58
CA LEU A 376 18.07 -14.97 7.71
C LEU A 376 18.77 -14.80 6.36
N ALA A 377 18.15 -15.25 5.26
CA ALA A 377 18.62 -15.03 3.90
C ALA A 377 17.44 -15.06 2.92
N LEU A 378 17.52 -14.27 1.85
CA LEU A 378 16.50 -14.16 0.82
C LEU A 378 17.16 -13.97 -0.55
N TYR A 379 16.84 -14.83 -1.51
CA TYR A 379 17.29 -14.74 -2.89
C TYR A 379 16.09 -14.50 -3.81
N SER A 380 16.06 -13.39 -4.53
CA SER A 380 14.87 -12.95 -5.26
C SER A 380 15.02 -12.87 -6.79
N GLY A 381 16.21 -13.10 -7.31
CA GLY A 381 16.49 -13.02 -8.76
C GLY A 381 17.97 -12.77 -9.02
N ARG A 382 18.41 -12.63 -10.27
CA ARG A 382 19.84 -12.41 -10.57
C ARG A 382 20.30 -10.99 -10.24
N ASP A 383 19.48 -10.02 -10.59
CA ASP A 383 19.81 -8.60 -10.49
C ASP A 383 18.52 -7.78 -10.48
N TYR A 384 18.28 -7.11 -9.35
CA TYR A 384 17.13 -6.24 -9.17
C TYR A 384 17.03 -5.19 -10.28
N THR A 385 18.17 -4.74 -10.82
CA THR A 385 18.18 -3.69 -11.84
C THR A 385 17.68 -4.14 -13.21
N LYS A 386 17.67 -5.45 -13.45
CA LYS A 386 17.25 -6.06 -14.72
C LYS A 386 15.90 -6.78 -14.61
N HIS A 387 15.54 -7.21 -13.41
CA HIS A 387 14.29 -7.91 -13.11
C HIS A 387 13.81 -7.50 -11.72
N TYR A 388 13.09 -6.39 -11.62
CA TYR A 388 12.67 -5.82 -10.34
C TYR A 388 11.64 -6.68 -9.60
N LEU A 389 10.94 -7.58 -10.30
CA LEU A 389 9.94 -8.47 -9.70
C LEU A 389 10.64 -9.52 -8.82
N SER A 390 10.44 -9.44 -7.52
CA SER A 390 11.04 -10.38 -6.57
C SER A 390 10.42 -11.77 -6.69
N ASN A 391 11.23 -12.75 -7.11
CA ASN A 391 10.78 -14.14 -7.21
C ASN A 391 10.55 -14.81 -5.85
N ALA A 392 11.13 -14.29 -4.76
CA ALA A 392 10.90 -14.84 -3.42
C ALA A 392 9.59 -14.36 -2.79
N THR A 393 9.01 -13.26 -3.27
CA THR A 393 7.80 -12.65 -2.68
C THR A 393 6.59 -12.62 -3.61
N ARG A 394 6.77 -12.86 -4.92
CA ARG A 394 5.66 -13.06 -5.87
C ARG A 394 4.88 -14.35 -5.58
N ALA A 395 3.57 -14.37 -5.81
CA ALA A 395 2.68 -15.49 -5.48
C ALA A 395 1.88 -16.01 -6.70
N ASP A 396 2.26 -15.61 -7.91
CA ASP A 396 1.58 -15.96 -9.16
C ASP A 396 1.98 -17.33 -9.73
N TYR A 397 2.96 -18.01 -9.13
CA TYR A 397 3.41 -19.34 -9.56
C TYR A 397 2.90 -20.44 -8.65
N GLN A 398 2.40 -21.51 -9.29
CA GLN A 398 1.88 -22.70 -8.64
C GLN A 398 3.00 -23.44 -7.88
N VAL A 399 2.66 -23.89 -6.68
CA VAL A 399 3.61 -24.59 -5.81
C VAL A 399 3.59 -26.12 -5.99
N GLY A 400 2.46 -26.69 -6.46
CA GLY A 400 2.34 -28.12 -6.70
C GLY A 400 2.37 -28.95 -5.40
N PRO A 401 3.02 -30.13 -5.38
CA PRO A 401 2.99 -31.06 -4.25
C PRO A 401 3.43 -30.50 -2.89
N VAL A 402 4.21 -29.42 -2.86
CA VAL A 402 4.58 -28.75 -1.60
C VAL A 402 3.39 -28.09 -0.89
N PHE A 403 2.21 -28.07 -1.51
CA PHE A 403 0.94 -27.67 -0.89
C PHE A 403 0.24 -28.82 -0.13
N LEU A 404 0.55 -30.08 -0.44
CA LEU A 404 -0.18 -31.24 0.10
C LEU A 404 -0.18 -31.31 1.63
N PRO A 405 0.90 -30.96 2.37
CA PRO A 405 0.85 -30.94 3.83
C PRO A 405 -0.24 -30.04 4.42
N LEU A 406 -0.65 -28.96 3.71
CA LEU A 406 -1.75 -28.10 4.15
C LEU A 406 -3.10 -28.83 4.00
N VAL A 407 -3.29 -29.60 2.93
CA VAL A 407 -4.47 -30.44 2.73
C VAL A 407 -4.53 -31.53 3.80
N THR A 408 -3.40 -32.18 4.08
CA THR A 408 -3.29 -33.19 5.15
C THR A 408 -3.58 -32.59 6.52
N ALA A 409 -3.06 -31.40 6.82
CA ALA A 409 -3.37 -30.67 8.05
C ALA A 409 -4.88 -30.47 8.22
N THR A 410 -5.58 -30.05 7.15
CA THR A 410 -7.04 -29.89 7.18
C THR A 410 -7.76 -31.19 7.51
N ALA A 411 -7.38 -32.30 6.86
CA ALA A 411 -7.99 -33.60 7.13
C ALA A 411 -7.79 -34.05 8.59
N LEU A 412 -6.61 -33.83 9.16
CA LEU A 412 -6.28 -34.17 10.55
C LEU A 412 -7.04 -33.30 11.55
N GLU A 413 -7.08 -31.99 11.35
CA GLU A 413 -7.80 -31.05 12.22
C GLU A 413 -9.32 -31.32 12.22
N ASN A 414 -9.88 -31.65 11.05
CA ASN A 414 -11.30 -32.03 10.93
C ASN A 414 -11.59 -33.33 11.69
N LYS A 415 -10.70 -34.33 11.60
CA LYS A 415 -10.86 -35.60 12.29
C LYS A 415 -10.74 -35.48 13.81
N GLN A 416 -9.93 -34.55 14.30
CA GLN A 416 -9.79 -34.27 15.74
C GLN A 416 -10.96 -33.47 16.34
N GLY A 417 -11.96 -33.10 15.54
CA GLY A 417 -13.21 -32.52 16.04
C GLY A 417 -13.06 -31.14 16.68
N ARG A 418 -12.09 -30.33 16.23
CA ARG A 418 -11.79 -29.01 16.80
C ARG A 418 -13.03 -28.10 16.76
N LYS A 419 -13.67 -27.90 17.93
CA LYS A 419 -14.83 -27.00 18.11
C LYS A 419 -14.39 -25.56 17.82
N GLY A 420 -14.93 -24.97 16.75
CA GLY A 420 -14.55 -23.66 16.20
C GLY A 420 -14.14 -23.68 14.72
N GLY A 421 -13.99 -24.88 14.13
CA GLY A 421 -14.26 -25.22 12.72
C GLY A 421 -13.55 -24.42 11.62
N ARG A 422 -12.24 -24.63 11.42
CA ARG A 422 -11.62 -24.38 10.12
C ARG A 422 -11.80 -25.64 9.28
N THR A 423 -12.93 -25.76 8.58
CA THR A 423 -13.30 -26.99 7.89
C THR A 423 -12.77 -27.07 6.46
N GLU A 424 -12.38 -25.93 5.90
CA GLU A 424 -11.89 -25.80 4.54
C GLU A 424 -10.37 -25.68 4.50
N VAL A 425 -9.76 -26.19 3.44
CA VAL A 425 -8.31 -26.10 3.24
C VAL A 425 -7.85 -24.64 3.18
N LYS A 426 -8.67 -23.74 2.64
CA LYS A 426 -8.43 -22.29 2.65
C LYS A 426 -8.18 -21.77 4.07
N ASP A 427 -9.04 -22.14 5.03
CA ASP A 427 -8.95 -21.61 6.38
C ASP A 427 -7.68 -22.07 7.09
N ILE A 428 -7.30 -23.33 6.90
CA ILE A 428 -6.06 -23.88 7.43
C ILE A 428 -4.85 -23.25 6.75
N ALA A 429 -4.87 -23.07 5.43
CA ALA A 429 -3.79 -22.41 4.71
C ALA A 429 -3.60 -20.95 5.17
N VAL A 430 -4.68 -20.21 5.41
CA VAL A 430 -4.62 -18.85 5.96
C VAL A 430 -4.14 -18.84 7.41
N ALA A 431 -4.55 -19.82 8.22
CA ALA A 431 -4.08 -19.97 9.60
C ALA A 431 -2.57 -20.25 9.66
N LEU A 432 -2.07 -21.09 8.76
CA LEU A 432 -0.65 -21.43 8.62
C LEU A 432 0.20 -20.30 8.01
N GLY A 433 -0.42 -19.23 7.49
CA GLY A 433 0.29 -18.01 7.11
C GLY A 433 0.18 -17.58 5.65
N LEU A 434 -0.63 -18.26 4.82
CA LEU A 434 -0.93 -17.76 3.48
C LEU A 434 -1.90 -16.55 3.52
N PRO A 435 -1.74 -15.56 2.64
CA PRO A 435 -2.71 -14.47 2.50
C PRO A 435 -4.12 -14.99 2.12
N PRO A 436 -5.21 -14.37 2.62
CA PRO A 436 -6.57 -14.81 2.30
C PRO A 436 -6.96 -14.58 0.84
N ASP A 437 -6.27 -13.68 0.14
CA ASP A 437 -6.41 -13.34 -1.28
C ASP A 437 -5.47 -14.14 -2.19
N THR A 438 -4.83 -15.18 -1.66
CA THR A 438 -3.95 -16.07 -2.43
C THR A 438 -4.68 -16.65 -3.66
N THR A 439 -4.07 -16.49 -4.83
CA THR A 439 -4.62 -16.98 -6.10
C THR A 439 -4.85 -18.49 -6.07
N GLY A 440 -6.04 -18.91 -6.45
CA GLY A 440 -6.43 -20.32 -6.49
C GLY A 440 -6.88 -20.89 -5.15
N LEU A 441 -6.87 -20.11 -4.05
CA LEU A 441 -7.27 -20.57 -2.72
C LEU A 441 -8.79 -20.66 -2.50
N THR A 442 -9.60 -20.15 -3.43
CA THR A 442 -11.07 -20.15 -3.35
C THR A 442 -11.74 -21.29 -4.10
N ASP A 443 -11.00 -22.05 -4.91
CA ASP A 443 -11.54 -23.19 -5.68
C ASP A 443 -11.10 -24.51 -5.01
N PRO A 444 -12.02 -25.31 -4.45
CA PRO A 444 -11.69 -26.55 -3.76
C PRO A 444 -10.88 -27.56 -4.60
N THR A 445 -11.11 -27.60 -5.92
CA THR A 445 -10.39 -28.48 -6.85
C THR A 445 -8.97 -28.00 -7.06
N THR A 446 -8.80 -26.68 -7.27
CA THR A 446 -7.49 -26.03 -7.42
C THR A 446 -6.64 -26.21 -6.16
N VAL A 447 -7.25 -26.07 -4.99
CA VAL A 447 -6.58 -26.20 -3.70
C VAL A 447 -6.16 -27.64 -3.41
N THR A 448 -7.05 -28.62 -3.66
CA THR A 448 -6.76 -30.04 -3.41
C THR A 448 -5.62 -30.57 -4.29
N LEU A 449 -5.48 -30.02 -5.51
CA LEU A 449 -4.43 -30.40 -6.46
C LEU A 449 -3.12 -29.60 -6.29
N GLY A 450 -3.05 -28.66 -5.35
CA GLY A 450 -1.85 -27.82 -5.15
C GLY A 450 -1.61 -26.79 -6.26
N LEU A 451 -2.66 -26.41 -6.98
CA LEU A 451 -2.63 -25.41 -8.05
C LEU A 451 -2.75 -23.98 -7.53
N ALA A 452 -2.83 -23.81 -6.21
CA ALA A 452 -2.73 -22.51 -5.57
C ALA A 452 -1.32 -21.92 -5.76
N GLY A 453 -1.27 -20.61 -6.01
CA GLY A 453 0.00 -19.89 -6.08
C GLY A 453 0.48 -19.50 -4.69
N ALA A 454 1.78 -19.53 -4.42
CA ALA A 454 2.34 -18.94 -3.19
C ALA A 454 3.79 -18.54 -3.42
N SER A 455 4.27 -17.58 -2.63
CA SER A 455 5.66 -17.16 -2.71
C SER A 455 6.59 -18.09 -1.92
N PRO A 456 7.85 -18.26 -2.33
CA PRO A 456 8.86 -18.97 -1.56
C PRO A 456 8.98 -18.50 -0.11
N LEU A 457 8.89 -17.18 0.14
CA LEU A 457 8.90 -16.63 1.49
C LEU A 457 7.68 -17.08 2.31
N ARG A 458 6.48 -17.08 1.70
CA ARG A 458 5.26 -17.53 2.40
C ARG A 458 5.30 -19.03 2.68
N MET A 459 5.77 -19.84 1.73
CA MET A 459 5.95 -21.27 1.96
C MET A 459 6.97 -21.55 3.06
N ALA A 460 8.09 -20.81 3.13
CA ALA A 460 9.02 -20.93 4.25
C ALA A 460 8.35 -20.62 5.60
N GLY A 461 7.46 -19.62 5.67
CA GLY A 461 6.65 -19.33 6.85
C GLY A 461 5.65 -20.43 7.23
N VAL A 462 5.00 -21.04 6.24
CA VAL A 462 4.07 -22.17 6.47
C VAL A 462 4.81 -23.36 7.06
N TYR A 463 5.96 -23.74 6.49
CA TYR A 463 6.74 -24.85 7.02
C TYR A 463 7.43 -24.51 8.35
N ALA A 464 7.77 -23.25 8.60
CA ALA A 464 8.17 -22.78 9.93
C ALA A 464 7.05 -22.88 10.96
N THR A 465 5.79 -22.68 10.57
CA THR A 465 4.63 -22.91 11.44
C THR A 465 4.49 -24.39 11.79
N ILE A 466 4.72 -25.28 10.82
CA ILE A 466 4.70 -26.74 11.04
C ILE A 466 5.84 -27.14 11.99
N ASP A 467 7.05 -26.65 11.75
CA ASP A 467 8.24 -26.92 12.57
C ASP A 467 8.12 -26.33 13.99
N SER A 468 7.43 -25.19 14.15
CA SER A 468 7.12 -24.56 15.44
C SER A 468 5.90 -25.18 16.13
N HIS A 469 5.69 -26.49 15.96
CA HIS A 469 4.60 -27.26 16.58
C HIS A 469 3.20 -26.66 16.35
N GLY A 470 2.98 -26.04 15.18
CA GLY A 470 1.70 -25.44 14.80
C GLY A 470 1.48 -24.01 15.29
N LYS A 471 2.44 -23.36 15.96
CA LYS A 471 2.37 -21.92 16.28
C LYS A 471 2.66 -21.09 15.04
N ARG A 472 1.78 -20.13 14.72
CA ARG A 472 1.90 -19.36 13.47
C ARG A 472 3.22 -18.59 13.42
N VAL A 473 4.04 -18.87 12.41
CA VAL A 473 5.27 -18.14 12.11
C VAL A 473 5.06 -17.26 10.89
N THR A 474 5.17 -15.95 11.06
CA THR A 474 5.12 -14.95 9.99
C THR A 474 6.54 -14.44 9.72
N PRO A 475 7.15 -14.77 8.57
CA PRO A 475 8.52 -14.36 8.26
C PRO A 475 8.68 -12.83 8.26
N THR A 476 9.74 -12.34 8.91
CA THR A 476 10.08 -10.91 9.03
C THR A 476 11.47 -10.62 8.46
N VAL A 477 11.57 -9.68 7.51
CA VAL A 477 12.84 -9.21 6.93
C VAL A 477 13.41 -8.09 7.78
N VAL A 478 12.57 -7.23 8.35
CA VAL A 478 12.99 -6.07 9.17
C VAL A 478 13.21 -6.48 10.63
N LYS A 479 14.39 -6.18 11.16
CA LYS A 479 14.72 -6.31 12.60
C LYS A 479 14.26 -5.08 13.38
N SER A 480 14.51 -3.89 12.84
CA SER A 480 14.11 -2.60 13.42
C SER A 480 14.28 -1.48 12.40
N ALA A 481 13.39 -0.49 12.39
CA ALA A 481 13.56 0.77 11.68
C ALA A 481 13.49 1.93 12.68
N ARG A 482 14.44 2.87 12.62
CA ARG A 482 14.51 4.04 13.50
C ARG A 482 14.72 5.32 12.72
N ARG A 483 14.05 6.41 13.13
CA ARG A 483 14.22 7.77 12.59
C ARG A 483 14.06 8.79 13.73
N GLY A 484 15.15 9.36 14.22
CA GLY A 484 15.10 10.13 15.48
C GLY A 484 14.61 9.26 16.64
N ASP A 485 13.59 9.72 17.37
CA ASP A 485 12.93 8.97 18.44
C ASP A 485 11.87 7.97 17.92
N GLU A 486 11.52 8.05 16.63
CA GLU A 486 10.53 7.18 16.00
C GLU A 486 11.11 5.79 15.78
N THR A 487 10.38 4.76 16.21
CA THR A 487 10.71 3.36 15.95
C THR A 487 9.53 2.67 15.29
N ALA A 488 9.82 1.95 14.21
CA ALA A 488 8.87 1.11 13.49
C ALA A 488 9.45 -0.29 13.30
N GLY A 489 8.56 -1.27 13.15
CA GLY A 489 8.94 -2.66 12.92
C GLY A 489 7.70 -3.55 12.80
N PRO A 490 7.85 -4.75 12.23
CA PRO A 490 6.77 -5.71 12.15
C PRO A 490 6.32 -6.14 13.56
N PRO A 491 5.05 -6.56 13.73
CA PRO A 491 4.61 -7.19 14.98
C PRO A 491 5.42 -8.46 15.26
N GLY A 492 5.28 -8.99 16.49
CA GLY A 492 5.90 -10.27 16.86
C GLY A 492 5.64 -11.35 15.81
N ALA A 493 6.72 -11.98 15.34
CA ALA A 493 6.69 -12.89 14.20
C ALA A 493 6.03 -14.24 14.51
N VAL A 494 6.05 -14.67 15.79
CA VAL A 494 5.39 -15.89 16.26
C VAL A 494 4.09 -15.52 16.97
N GLY A 495 2.98 -16.06 16.47
CA GLY A 495 1.64 -15.83 16.99
C GLY A 495 1.03 -17.05 17.65
N ASP A 496 -0.30 -17.05 17.72
CA ASP A 496 -1.10 -18.11 18.36
C ASP A 496 -1.04 -19.45 17.59
N GLN A 497 -1.59 -20.48 18.23
CA GLN A 497 -1.74 -21.82 17.67
C GLN A 497 -2.61 -21.81 16.39
N ALA A 498 -2.01 -22.11 15.24
CA ALA A 498 -2.67 -22.20 13.94
C ALA A 498 -3.34 -23.56 13.71
N VAL A 499 -2.63 -24.64 14.02
CA VAL A 499 -3.07 -26.04 14.00
C VAL A 499 -2.62 -26.72 15.29
N THR A 500 -3.21 -27.84 15.69
CA THR A 500 -2.78 -28.55 16.91
C THR A 500 -1.33 -29.01 16.80
N ARG A 501 -0.64 -29.11 17.96
CA ARG A 501 0.71 -29.70 18.02
C ARG A 501 0.74 -31.09 17.42
N ALA A 502 -0.23 -31.95 17.78
CA ALA A 502 -0.35 -33.30 17.22
C ALA A 502 -0.42 -33.31 15.68
N THR A 503 -1.18 -32.39 15.07
CA THR A 503 -1.20 -32.26 13.60
C THR A 503 0.14 -31.82 13.04
N ALA A 504 0.77 -30.79 13.63
CA ALA A 504 2.07 -30.29 13.17
C ALA A 504 3.17 -31.38 13.28
N ASP A 505 3.24 -32.07 14.42
CA ASP A 505 4.21 -33.12 14.69
C ASP A 505 3.99 -34.33 13.78
N PHE A 506 2.73 -34.70 13.48
CA PHE A 506 2.41 -35.73 12.48
C PHE A 506 2.95 -35.38 11.09
N LEU A 507 2.76 -34.13 10.66
CA LEU A 507 3.27 -33.66 9.36
C LEU A 507 4.79 -33.68 9.33
N THR A 508 5.44 -33.20 10.39
CA THR A 508 6.89 -33.24 10.52
C THR A 508 7.40 -34.67 10.48
N ALA A 509 6.82 -35.59 11.26
CA ALA A 509 7.19 -37.00 11.25
C ALA A 509 7.07 -37.65 9.87
N GLY A 510 6.03 -37.31 9.08
CA GLY A 510 5.88 -37.80 7.71
C GLY A 510 6.88 -37.22 6.70
N LEU A 511 7.45 -36.05 7.01
CA LEU A 511 8.41 -35.33 6.18
C LEU A 511 9.87 -35.56 6.59
N VAL A 512 10.12 -35.90 7.86
CA VAL A 512 11.36 -36.49 8.36
C VAL A 512 11.46 -37.87 7.72
N LYS A 513 12.54 -38.16 6.99
CA LYS A 513 12.66 -39.49 6.36
C LYS A 513 14.04 -40.10 6.40
N ASN A 514 13.98 -41.41 6.66
CA ASN A 514 14.98 -42.44 6.47
C ASN A 514 15.15 -42.76 4.96
N ASP A 515 15.78 -43.89 4.61
CA ASP A 515 16.33 -44.27 3.28
C ASP A 515 15.49 -44.06 2.00
N GLU A 516 14.26 -43.55 2.06
CA GLU A 516 13.35 -43.27 0.92
C GLU A 516 12.99 -41.77 0.71
N GLY A 517 13.46 -40.85 1.57
CA GLY A 517 13.17 -39.40 1.45
C GLY A 517 13.91 -38.66 0.31
N PRO A 518 13.69 -37.34 0.10
CA PRO A 518 14.46 -36.56 -0.86
C PRO A 518 15.97 -36.70 -0.65
N ARG A 519 16.75 -36.79 -1.73
CA ARG A 519 18.20 -37.11 -1.64
C ARG A 519 18.95 -36.03 -0.85
N ALA A 520 18.51 -34.79 -0.97
CA ALA A 520 19.11 -33.67 -0.26
C ALA A 520 19.01 -33.77 1.26
N ALA A 521 17.83 -34.10 1.82
CA ALA A 521 17.64 -34.24 3.27
C ALA A 521 18.52 -35.35 3.85
N ARG A 522 18.58 -36.52 3.19
CA ARG A 522 19.44 -37.64 3.60
C ARG A 522 20.94 -37.32 3.56
N SER A 523 21.35 -36.35 2.74
CA SER A 523 22.76 -35.95 2.59
C SER A 523 23.25 -34.95 3.65
N LEU A 524 22.35 -34.48 4.52
CA LEU A 524 22.69 -33.67 5.68
C LEU A 524 23.04 -34.59 6.85
N ALA A 525 24.20 -34.35 7.47
CA ALA A 525 24.62 -35.04 8.69
C ALA A 525 23.87 -34.52 9.94
N ARG A 526 22.57 -34.24 9.83
CA ARG A 526 21.69 -33.77 10.91
C ARG A 526 20.22 -34.09 10.58
N PRO A 527 19.33 -34.24 11.59
CA PRO A 527 17.91 -34.45 11.36
C PRO A 527 17.31 -33.38 10.45
N ALA A 528 16.60 -33.81 9.42
CA ALA A 528 15.96 -32.92 8.46
C ALA A 528 14.66 -33.52 7.92
N ALA A 529 13.71 -32.64 7.64
CA ALA A 529 12.47 -32.91 6.96
C ALA A 529 12.46 -32.19 5.61
N GLY A 530 11.72 -32.71 4.63
CA GLY A 530 11.54 -31.98 3.39
C GLY A 530 10.63 -32.63 2.37
N ILE A 531 10.21 -31.82 1.41
CA ILE A 531 9.30 -32.18 0.33
C ILE A 531 9.69 -31.48 -0.95
N SER A 532 9.65 -32.23 -2.04
CA SER A 532 9.90 -31.75 -3.39
C SER A 532 8.58 -31.53 -4.12
N GLY A 533 8.55 -30.64 -5.10
CA GLY A 533 7.36 -30.43 -5.94
C GLY A 533 7.69 -29.90 -7.31
N THR A 534 6.88 -30.27 -8.30
CA THR A 534 6.91 -29.70 -9.65
C THR A 534 5.51 -29.20 -9.95
N SER A 535 5.39 -28.01 -10.53
CA SER A 535 4.09 -27.49 -10.93
C SER A 535 3.55 -28.21 -12.17
N ASP A 536 2.26 -28.02 -12.43
CA ASP A 536 1.66 -28.39 -13.70
C ASP A 536 2.40 -27.75 -14.88
N ASP A 537 2.32 -28.43 -16.03
CA ASP A 537 3.04 -28.09 -17.26
C ASP A 537 4.56 -27.98 -17.12
N LYS A 538 5.13 -28.38 -15.97
CA LYS A 538 6.56 -28.27 -15.69
C LYS A 538 7.05 -26.81 -15.81
N LYS A 539 6.31 -25.86 -15.22
CA LYS A 539 6.64 -24.42 -15.22
C LYS A 539 7.46 -23.99 -14.01
N ALA A 540 7.40 -24.73 -12.91
CA ALA A 540 8.16 -24.48 -11.69
C ALA A 540 8.66 -25.79 -11.05
N SER A 541 9.80 -25.71 -10.36
CA SER A 541 10.38 -26.79 -9.54
C SER A 541 10.71 -26.25 -8.16
N TRP A 542 10.31 -26.98 -7.11
CA TRP A 542 10.32 -26.54 -5.73
C TRP A 542 10.96 -27.58 -4.82
N TYR A 543 11.61 -27.10 -3.78
CA TYR A 543 11.97 -27.88 -2.61
C TYR A 543 11.78 -27.05 -1.35
N VAL A 544 11.09 -27.61 -0.36
CA VAL A 544 11.04 -27.06 0.99
C VAL A 544 11.65 -28.08 1.93
N GLY A 545 12.72 -27.69 2.59
CA GLY A 545 13.35 -28.54 3.60
C GLY A 545 13.64 -27.75 4.87
N TYR A 546 13.61 -28.43 6.00
CA TYR A 546 13.82 -27.80 7.29
C TYR A 546 14.47 -28.75 8.29
N THR A 547 15.15 -28.12 9.25
CA THR A 547 15.69 -28.68 10.48
C THR A 547 15.06 -27.88 11.63
N PRO A 548 15.11 -28.33 12.89
CA PRO A 548 14.58 -27.56 14.02
C PRO A 548 15.15 -26.13 14.14
N ASP A 549 16.32 -25.88 13.54
CA ASP A 549 17.02 -24.59 13.61
C ASP A 549 16.81 -23.71 12.36
N LEU A 550 16.27 -24.25 11.27
CA LEU A 550 16.25 -23.55 9.98
C LEU A 550 15.26 -24.17 8.98
N VAL A 551 14.38 -23.34 8.44
CA VAL A 551 13.48 -23.68 7.32
C VAL A 551 13.96 -22.96 6.08
N THR A 552 14.08 -23.68 4.95
CA THR A 552 14.47 -23.07 3.68
C THR A 552 13.62 -23.59 2.52
N THR A 553 13.01 -22.66 1.79
CA THR A 553 12.33 -22.93 0.52
C THR A 553 13.23 -22.50 -0.63
N VAL A 554 13.36 -23.35 -1.65
CA VAL A 554 14.07 -23.08 -2.91
C VAL A 554 13.13 -23.37 -4.08
N ALA A 555 13.05 -22.46 -5.03
CA ALA A 555 12.19 -22.58 -6.19
C ALA A 555 12.88 -22.08 -7.47
N PHE A 556 12.55 -22.72 -8.59
CA PHE A 556 12.96 -22.31 -9.94
C PHE A 556 11.74 -22.21 -10.85
N PHE A 557 11.75 -21.22 -11.75
CA PHE A 557 10.63 -20.87 -12.61
C PHE A 557 11.08 -20.66 -14.04
N GLY A 558 10.28 -21.13 -15.00
CA GLY A 558 10.43 -20.74 -16.40
C GLY A 558 9.77 -19.39 -16.67
N GLU A 559 10.55 -18.38 -17.05
CA GLU A 559 10.06 -17.06 -17.44
C GLU A 559 10.81 -16.56 -18.67
N GLY A 560 10.10 -16.26 -19.76
CA GLY A 560 10.73 -15.77 -20.98
C GLY A 560 11.47 -14.46 -20.73
N ALA A 561 12.78 -14.43 -20.99
CA ALA A 561 13.67 -13.33 -20.59
C ALA A 561 13.25 -11.95 -21.12
N LYS A 562 12.59 -11.90 -22.29
CA LYS A 562 12.05 -10.67 -22.88
C LYS A 562 10.58 -10.42 -22.57
N SER A 563 9.74 -11.47 -22.67
CA SER A 563 8.29 -11.33 -22.56
C SER A 563 7.80 -11.24 -21.11
N ARG A 564 8.62 -11.70 -20.15
CA ARG A 564 8.27 -11.89 -18.74
C ARG A 564 7.07 -12.79 -18.51
N LYS A 565 6.61 -13.49 -19.55
CA LYS A 565 5.53 -14.46 -19.46
C LYS A 565 6.09 -15.76 -18.91
N GLN A 566 5.29 -16.44 -18.09
CA GLN A 566 5.62 -17.78 -17.62
C GLN A 566 5.70 -18.74 -18.80
N ILE A 567 6.77 -19.52 -18.84
CA ILE A 567 7.02 -20.56 -19.84
C ILE A 567 7.35 -21.88 -19.12
N ARG A 568 7.50 -22.97 -19.88
CA ARG A 568 8.00 -24.22 -19.31
C ARG A 568 9.44 -24.04 -18.84
N LEU A 569 9.74 -24.57 -17.67
CA LEU A 569 11.11 -24.64 -17.16
C LEU A 569 11.84 -25.75 -17.91
N LYS A 570 13.08 -25.50 -18.34
CA LYS A 570 13.84 -26.44 -19.18
C LYS A 570 14.28 -27.70 -18.42
N ASP A 571 14.74 -27.52 -17.18
CA ASP A 571 15.21 -28.58 -16.29
C ASP A 571 14.30 -28.66 -15.05
N THR A 572 13.21 -29.41 -15.14
CA THR A 572 12.15 -29.42 -14.11
C THR A 572 12.28 -30.50 -13.05
N GLY A 573 13.40 -31.20 -13.06
CA GLY A 573 13.75 -32.14 -12.00
C GLY A 573 13.85 -31.43 -10.65
N THR A 574 13.52 -32.13 -9.56
CA THR A 574 13.59 -31.58 -8.21
C THR A 574 15.00 -31.63 -7.65
N GLU A 575 15.95 -32.27 -8.35
CA GLU A 575 17.34 -32.42 -7.92
C GLU A 575 18.06 -31.08 -7.82
N VAL A 576 17.69 -30.11 -8.67
CA VAL A 576 18.29 -28.78 -8.66
C VAL A 576 17.96 -28.01 -7.37
N PRO A 577 16.67 -27.75 -7.02
CA PRO A 577 16.34 -27.08 -5.76
C PRO A 577 16.77 -27.89 -4.52
N GLU A 578 16.72 -29.22 -4.58
CA GLU A 578 17.25 -30.11 -3.53
C GLU A 578 18.76 -29.88 -3.28
N LYS A 579 19.56 -29.84 -4.36
CA LYS A 579 21.01 -29.62 -4.26
C LYS A 579 21.34 -28.23 -3.72
N VAL A 580 20.62 -27.20 -4.16
CA VAL A 580 20.79 -25.84 -3.63
C VAL A 580 20.49 -25.81 -2.15
N TRP A 581 19.35 -26.36 -1.73
CA TRP A 581 18.95 -26.39 -0.33
C TRP A 581 19.99 -27.10 0.53
N SER A 582 20.41 -28.32 0.16
CA SER A 582 21.38 -29.08 0.97
C SER A 582 22.74 -28.39 1.06
N THR A 583 23.19 -27.77 -0.03
CA THR A 583 24.44 -26.99 -0.06
C THR A 583 24.36 -25.78 0.87
N TYR A 584 23.27 -25.01 0.76
CA TYR A 584 23.05 -23.83 1.57
C TYR A 584 22.88 -24.18 3.06
N THR A 585 21.98 -25.11 3.39
CA THR A 585 21.68 -25.49 4.79
C THR A 585 22.92 -25.99 5.51
N ARG A 586 23.77 -26.79 4.84
CA ARG A 586 25.05 -27.25 5.40
C ARG A 586 25.99 -26.09 5.74
N GLU A 587 26.08 -25.10 4.86
CA GLU A 587 26.93 -23.94 5.07
C GLU A 587 26.34 -22.97 6.12
N ALA A 588 25.03 -22.73 6.06
CA ALA A 588 24.32 -21.84 6.96
C ALA A 588 24.31 -22.34 8.42
N LEU A 589 24.33 -23.65 8.63
CA LEU A 589 24.39 -24.27 9.97
C LEU A 589 25.79 -24.77 10.35
N ARG A 590 26.83 -24.36 9.63
CA ARG A 590 28.21 -24.72 9.95
C ARG A 590 28.58 -24.18 11.33
N GLY A 591 28.98 -25.07 12.22
CA GLY A 591 29.32 -24.72 13.61
C GLY A 591 28.13 -24.69 14.57
N THR A 592 26.90 -24.84 14.08
CA THR A 592 25.71 -25.03 14.92
C THR A 592 25.55 -26.52 15.26
N PRO A 593 25.47 -26.89 16.56
CA PRO A 593 25.13 -28.25 16.97
C PRO A 593 23.85 -28.75 16.30
N ALA A 594 23.76 -30.05 16.02
CA ALA A 594 22.56 -30.62 15.41
C ALA A 594 21.47 -30.79 16.47
N SER A 595 20.34 -30.11 16.29
CA SER A 595 19.12 -30.29 17.08
C SER A 595 18.28 -31.46 16.52
N GLY A 596 17.63 -32.20 17.41
CA GLY A 596 16.61 -33.20 17.06
C GLY A 596 15.21 -32.58 17.01
N PHE A 597 14.29 -33.20 16.27
CA PHE A 597 12.87 -32.81 16.31
C PHE A 597 12.22 -33.29 17.62
N ASP A 598 11.50 -32.41 18.33
CA ASP A 598 10.73 -32.72 19.54
C ASP A 598 9.28 -33.12 19.17
N LEU A 599 9.10 -34.34 18.66
CA LEU A 599 7.82 -34.82 18.15
C LEU A 599 7.06 -35.65 19.19
N GLU A 600 5.76 -35.41 19.33
CA GLU A 600 4.88 -36.29 20.14
C GLU A 600 4.64 -37.66 19.45
N GLU A 601 4.79 -38.76 20.19
CA GLU A 601 4.63 -40.14 19.68
C GLU A 601 3.16 -40.57 19.43
N ALA A 602 2.20 -39.80 19.95
CA ALA A 602 0.78 -40.12 19.87
C ALA A 602 0.17 -39.69 18.53
N PHE A 603 0.35 -40.52 17.50
CA PHE A 603 -0.35 -40.32 16.23
C PHE A 603 -1.86 -40.51 16.42
N PRO A 604 -2.73 -39.60 15.92
CA PRO A 604 -4.17 -39.77 16.01
C PRO A 604 -4.57 -41.08 15.30
N ALA A 605 -5.19 -42.01 16.04
CA ALA A 605 -5.56 -43.33 15.55
C ALA A 605 -6.22 -43.24 14.16
N VAL A 606 -5.59 -43.84 13.15
CA VAL A 606 -6.19 -43.99 11.82
C VAL A 606 -7.37 -44.94 11.97
N ALA A 607 -8.58 -44.42 12.21
CA ALA A 607 -9.80 -45.20 12.06
C ALA A 607 -9.77 -45.84 10.68
N GLU A 608 -9.91 -47.17 10.63
CA GLU A 608 -9.87 -47.93 9.39
C GLU A 608 -10.82 -47.32 8.35
N PRO A 609 -10.46 -47.31 7.05
CA PRO A 609 -11.38 -46.90 6.03
C PRO A 609 -12.63 -47.80 6.10
N GLY A 610 -13.76 -47.22 6.48
CA GLY A 610 -15.05 -47.86 6.34
C GLY A 610 -15.26 -48.34 4.89
N PRO A 611 -16.03 -49.41 4.67
CA PRO A 611 -16.05 -50.13 3.39
C PRO A 611 -16.46 -49.19 2.25
N VAL A 612 -15.51 -48.83 1.40
CA VAL A 612 -15.74 -48.03 0.21
C VAL A 612 -16.45 -48.90 -0.84
N PHE A 613 -17.66 -48.48 -1.19
CA PHE A 613 -18.44 -48.78 -2.39
C PHE A 613 -17.97 -49.98 -3.23
N ARG A 614 -18.70 -51.11 -3.09
CA ARG A 614 -18.83 -52.09 -4.16
C ARG A 614 -19.80 -51.55 -5.21
N ARG A 615 -19.32 -51.56 -6.45
CA ARG A 615 -19.98 -51.36 -7.77
C ARG A 615 -20.02 -49.94 -8.31
#